data_AF-A0A970Q8S5-F1
#
_entry.id   AF-A0A970Q8S5-F1
#
_cell.length_a   1.000
_cell.length_b   1.000
_cell.length_c   1.000
_cell.angle_alpha   90.00
_cell.angle_beta   90.00
_cell.angle_gamma   90.00
#
_symmetry.space_group_name_H-M   'P 1'
#
loop_
_entity.id
_entity.type
_entity.pdbx_description
1 polymer ?
#
loop_
_entity_poly.entity_id
_entity_poly.type
_entity_poly.pdbx_seq_one_letter_code
_entity_poly.pdbx_strand_id
1 'polypeptide(L)'
;MNKIEGQKNWGWMVVLDLFLAGLGGGTFLFSFVLALLGEYPTLARTGALIGPVVALLGGLLLIVDLGAAGRVVRLWSSPAALRTSWTIRGAWLQTGFIIFGLAYALPGFA
;
A
#
# COMPACT_ATOMS: atom_id res chain seq x y z
N MET A 1 -14.00 -9.76 32.17
CA MET A 1 -13.18 -9.08 31.13
C MET A 1 -12.48 -10.16 30.32
N ASN A 2 -12.94 -10.43 29.09
CA ASN A 2 -12.20 -11.32 28.18
C ASN A 2 -10.94 -10.59 27.74
N LYS A 3 -9.76 -11.14 28.10
CA LYS A 3 -8.48 -10.70 27.54
C LYS A 3 -8.54 -10.92 26.04
N ILE A 4 -8.47 -9.84 25.27
CA ILE A 4 -8.23 -9.94 23.82
C ILE A 4 -6.80 -10.44 23.68
N GLU A 5 -6.64 -11.74 23.41
CA GLU A 5 -5.31 -12.28 23.11
C GLU A 5 -4.80 -11.58 21.85
N GLY A 6 -3.65 -10.90 21.99
CA GLY A 6 -3.01 -10.23 20.87
C GLY A 6 -2.61 -11.23 19.78
N GLN A 7 -2.64 -10.79 18.53
CA GLN A 7 -2.22 -11.62 17.39
C GLN A 7 -0.77 -12.10 17.60
N LYS A 8 -0.59 -13.42 17.79
CA LYS A 8 0.72 -14.03 18.09
C LYS A 8 1.59 -14.26 16.86
N ASN A 9 0.98 -14.56 15.70
CA ASN A 9 1.69 -14.95 14.48
C ASN A 9 1.25 -14.10 13.28
N TRP A 10 2.21 -13.80 12.40
CA TRP A 10 1.96 -13.16 11.12
C TRP A 10 2.09 -14.20 10.02
N GLY A 11 1.12 -14.23 9.10
CA GLY A 11 1.18 -15.08 7.92
C GLY A 11 2.25 -14.59 6.95
N TRP A 12 2.77 -15.49 6.13
CA TRP A 12 3.77 -15.15 5.11
C TRP A 12 3.26 -14.10 4.11
N MET A 13 1.95 -14.07 3.83
CA MET A 13 1.36 -13.07 2.94
C MET A 13 1.45 -11.64 3.51
N VAL A 14 1.40 -11.47 4.83
CA VAL A 14 1.63 -10.16 5.48
C VAL A 14 3.06 -9.69 5.26
N VAL A 15 4.02 -10.61 5.34
CA VAL A 15 5.44 -10.30 5.08
C VAL A 15 5.63 -9.88 3.63
N LEU A 16 5.03 -10.61 2.69
CA LEU A 16 5.12 -10.31 1.27
C LEU A 16 4.46 -8.97 0.91
N ASP A 17 3.29 -8.69 1.48
CA ASP A 17 2.62 -7.39 1.32
C ASP A 17 3.50 -6.24 1.82
N LEU A 18 4.07 -6.34 3.03
CA LEU A 18 4.96 -5.31 3.56
C LEU A 18 6.21 -5.12 2.71
N PHE A 19 6.78 -6.20 2.19
CA PHE A 19 7.91 -6.13 1.28
C PHE A 19 7.54 -5.39 -0.02
N LEU A 20 6.41 -5.76 -0.64
CA LEU A 20 5.95 -5.15 -1.89
C LEU A 20 5.51 -3.70 -1.70
N ALA A 21 4.85 -3.38 -0.58
CA ALA A 21 4.50 -2.00 -0.21
C ALA A 21 5.76 -1.15 0.00
N GLY A 22 6.78 -1.68 0.68
CA GLY A 22 8.07 -1.01 0.87
C GLY A 22 8.82 -0.80 -0.44
N LEU A 23 8.89 -1.85 -1.29
CA LEU A 23 9.48 -1.77 -2.62
C LEU A 23 8.76 -0.73 -3.48
N GLY A 24 7.43 -0.79 -3.54
CA GLY A 24 6.62 0.14 -4.31
C GLY A 24 6.74 1.60 -3.84
N GLY A 25 6.68 1.82 -2.52
CA GLY A 25 6.89 3.14 -1.92
C GLY A 25 8.29 3.69 -2.18
N GLY A 26 9.33 2.85 -2.05
CA GLY A 26 10.72 3.24 -2.34
C GLY A 26 10.95 3.57 -3.81
N THR A 27 10.42 2.76 -4.73
CA THR A 27 10.48 3.02 -6.18
C THR A 27 9.78 4.33 -6.53
N PHE A 28 8.59 4.59 -5.99
CA PHE A 28 7.88 5.85 -6.21
C PHE A 28 8.66 7.04 -5.67
N LEU A 29 9.16 6.96 -4.43
CA LEU A 29 9.91 8.04 -3.80
C LEU A 29 11.17 8.40 -4.59
N PHE A 30 11.95 7.40 -5.00
CA PHE A 30 13.15 7.62 -5.81
C PHE A 30 12.80 8.27 -7.16
N SER A 31 11.73 7.80 -7.79
CA SER A 31 11.23 8.34 -9.05
C SER A 31 10.75 9.79 -8.91
N PHE A 32 10.09 10.12 -7.81
CA PHE A 32 9.67 11.47 -7.48
C PHE A 32 10.88 12.40 -7.30
N VAL A 33 11.92 11.94 -6.61
CA VAL A 33 13.19 12.70 -6.48
C VAL A 33 13.83 12.94 -7.84
N LEU A 34 13.93 11.92 -8.70
CA LEU A 34 14.45 12.09 -10.07
C LEU A 34 13.64 13.11 -10.87
N ALA A 35 12.32 13.08 -10.76
CA ALA A 35 11.44 14.06 -11.41
C ALA A 35 11.71 15.49 -10.90
N LEU A 36 11.90 15.69 -9.59
CA LEU A 36 12.25 16.99 -9.01
C LEU A 36 13.60 17.52 -9.48
N LEU A 37 14.57 16.63 -9.70
CA LEU A 37 15.89 16.99 -10.22
C LEU A 37 15.89 17.24 -11.73
N GLY A 38 14.80 16.89 -12.44
CA GLY A 38 14.75 16.94 -13.90
C GLY A 38 15.62 15.87 -14.58
N GLU A 39 16.03 14.84 -13.84
CA GLU A 39 16.96 13.81 -14.28
C GLU A 39 16.22 12.54 -14.71
N TYR A 40 16.70 11.91 -15.78
CA TYR A 40 16.17 10.64 -16.31
C TYR A 40 14.63 10.61 -16.41
N PRO A 41 14.00 11.50 -17.22
CA PRO A 41 12.54 11.71 -17.21
C PRO A 41 11.75 10.43 -17.51
N THR A 42 12.24 9.57 -18.41
CA THR A 42 11.61 8.27 -18.71
C THR A 42 11.64 7.33 -17.50
N LEU A 43 12.76 7.30 -16.76
CA LEU A 43 12.90 6.45 -15.58
C LEU A 43 12.02 6.98 -14.44
N ALA A 44 12.03 8.29 -14.21
CA ALA A 44 11.19 8.94 -13.20
C ALA A 44 9.69 8.69 -13.46
N ARG A 45 9.25 8.84 -14.71
CA ARG A 45 7.85 8.57 -15.09
C ARG A 45 7.48 7.09 -14.91
N THR A 46 8.38 6.18 -15.32
CA THR A 46 8.12 4.73 -15.24
C THR A 46 8.06 4.27 -13.79
N GLY A 47 9.02 4.67 -12.94
CA GLY A 47 9.03 4.26 -11.55
C GLY A 47 7.92 4.91 -10.71
N ALA A 48 7.46 6.11 -11.07
CA ALA A 48 6.26 6.71 -10.48
C ALA A 48 4.99 5.89 -10.74
N LEU A 49 4.91 5.17 -11.87
CA LEU A 49 3.80 4.24 -12.15
C LEU A 49 4.02 2.87 -11.50
N ILE A 50 5.23 2.31 -11.60
CA ILE A 50 5.54 0.98 -11.06
C ILE A 50 5.34 0.93 -9.55
N GLY A 51 5.74 1.98 -8.81
CA GLY A 51 5.66 1.98 -7.36
C GLY A 51 4.25 1.67 -6.80
N PRO A 52 3.22 2.46 -7.15
CA PRO A 52 1.84 2.23 -6.76
C PRO A 52 1.28 0.88 -7.24
N VAL A 53 1.66 0.44 -8.46
CA VAL A 53 1.23 -0.85 -9.01
C VAL A 53 1.78 -2.03 -8.18
N VAL A 54 3.05 -1.98 -7.80
CA VAL A 54 3.67 -3.02 -6.96
C VAL A 54 3.03 -3.07 -5.57
N ALA A 55 2.75 -1.90 -4.97
CA ALA A 55 2.05 -1.83 -3.68
C ALA A 55 0.60 -2.34 -3.76
N LEU A 56 -0.08 -2.12 -4.90
CA LEU A 56 -1.41 -2.67 -5.16
C LEU A 56 -1.37 -4.20 -5.26
N LEU A 57 -0.37 -4.77 -5.95
CA LEU A 57 -0.21 -6.22 -6.04
C LEU A 57 -0.02 -6.86 -4.65
N GLY A 58 0.80 -6.26 -3.77
CA GLY A 58 0.93 -6.70 -2.37
C GLY A 58 -0.40 -6.70 -1.63
N GLY A 59 -1.15 -5.61 -1.72
CA GLY A 59 -2.45 -5.48 -1.06
C GLY A 59 -3.48 -6.48 -1.58
N LEU A 60 -3.50 -6.76 -2.88
CA LEU A 60 -4.38 -7.77 -3.48
C LEU A 60 -4.04 -9.18 -2.98
N LEU A 61 -2.76 -9.53 -2.86
CA LEU A 61 -2.34 -10.82 -2.30
C LEU A 61 -2.82 -10.98 -0.85
N LEU A 62 -2.68 -9.93 -0.04
CA LEU A 62 -3.17 -9.92 1.33
C LEU A 62 -4.69 -10.10 1.40
N ILE A 63 -5.45 -9.44 0.52
CA ILE A 63 -6.92 -9.58 0.45
C ILE A 63 -7.32 -11.03 0.13
N VAL A 64 -6.59 -11.71 -0.76
CA VAL A 64 -6.81 -13.12 -1.08
C VAL A 64 -6.54 -14.02 0.13
N ASP A 65 -5.45 -13.77 0.88
CA ASP A 65 -5.13 -14.53 2.11
C ASP A 65 -6.23 -14.45 3.17
N LEU A 66 -6.84 -13.27 3.31
CA LEU A 66 -7.86 -13.05 4.33
C LEU A 66 -9.11 -13.93 4.14
N GLY A 67 -9.28 -14.56 2.96
CA GLY A 67 -10.27 -15.61 2.68
C GLY A 67 -11.75 -15.20 2.79
N ALA A 68 -12.04 -13.99 3.26
CA ALA A 68 -13.37 -13.45 3.46
C ALA A 68 -13.39 -11.97 3.12
N ALA A 69 -13.80 -11.63 1.89
CA ALA A 69 -13.95 -10.26 1.40
C ALA A 69 -14.76 -9.35 2.35
N GLY A 70 -15.71 -9.92 3.11
CA GLY A 70 -16.48 -9.20 4.12
C GLY A 70 -15.69 -8.76 5.37
N ARG A 71 -14.45 -9.21 5.58
CA ARG A 71 -13.55 -8.68 6.63
C ARG A 71 -12.73 -7.49 6.14
N VAL A 72 -12.38 -7.52 4.86
CA VAL A 72 -11.63 -6.46 4.16
C VAL A 72 -12.47 -5.17 4.13
N VAL A 73 -13.76 -5.26 3.84
CA VAL A 73 -14.68 -4.10 3.90
C VAL A 73 -14.71 -3.45 5.30
N ARG A 74 -14.58 -4.23 6.38
CA ARG A 74 -14.60 -3.67 7.75
C ARG A 74 -13.41 -2.75 8.04
N LEU A 75 -12.29 -2.90 7.34
CA LEU A 75 -11.11 -2.03 7.46
C LEU A 75 -11.45 -0.59 7.07
N TRP A 76 -12.31 -0.40 6.07
CA TRP A 76 -12.74 0.93 5.62
C TRP A 76 -14.07 1.38 6.23
N SER A 77 -14.91 0.48 6.72
CA SER A 77 -16.20 0.83 7.36
C SER A 77 -16.08 1.23 8.84
N SER A 78 -14.91 1.09 9.47
CA SER A 78 -14.71 1.38 10.90
C SER A 78 -13.63 2.45 11.14
N PRO A 79 -13.84 3.71 10.73
CA PRO A 79 -12.84 4.78 10.87
C PRO A 79 -12.50 5.08 12.34
N ALA A 80 -13.39 4.80 13.30
CA ALA A 80 -13.09 4.92 14.73
C ALA A 80 -11.90 4.06 15.18
N ALA A 81 -11.63 2.95 14.49
CA ALA A 81 -10.52 2.05 14.80
C ALA A 81 -9.16 2.51 14.23
N LEU A 82 -9.12 3.60 13.45
CA LEU A 82 -7.87 4.23 12.99
C LEU A 82 -6.98 4.67 14.17
N ARG A 83 -7.58 5.08 15.29
CA ARG A 83 -6.80 5.52 16.45
C ARG A 83 -6.22 4.38 17.27
N THR A 84 -6.77 3.17 17.18
CA THR A 84 -6.41 2.07 18.07
C THR A 84 -5.65 0.94 17.38
N SER A 85 -5.80 0.76 16.07
CA SER A 85 -5.18 -0.35 15.33
C SER A 85 -4.14 0.13 14.31
N TRP A 86 -2.90 -0.35 14.46
CA TRP A 86 -1.82 -0.12 13.49
C TRP A 86 -2.10 -0.75 12.13
N THR A 87 -2.75 -1.91 12.09
CA THR A 87 -3.11 -2.60 10.85
C THR A 87 -4.10 -1.77 10.03
N ILE A 88 -5.07 -1.13 10.68
CA ILE A 88 -6.05 -0.27 9.98
C ILE A 88 -5.35 0.98 9.45
N ARG A 89 -4.45 1.61 10.23
CA ARG A 89 -3.65 2.74 9.75
C ARG A 89 -2.83 2.36 8.50
N GLY A 90 -2.16 1.22 8.54
CA GLY A 90 -1.38 0.69 7.41
C GLY A 90 -2.25 0.50 6.17
N ALA A 91 -3.41 -0.15 6.31
CA ALA A 91 -4.34 -0.37 5.21
C ALA A 91 -4.82 0.96 4.57
N TRP A 92 -5.17 1.96 5.40
CA TRP A 92 -5.58 3.27 4.89
C TRP A 92 -4.44 4.03 4.22
N LEU A 93 -3.22 4.00 4.79
CA LEU A 93 -2.05 4.64 4.19
C LEU A 93 -1.68 3.99 2.84
N GLN A 94 -1.67 2.67 2.77
CA GLN A 94 -1.39 1.93 1.53
C GLN A 94 -2.47 2.20 0.48
N THR A 95 -3.74 2.22 0.87
CA THR A 95 -4.86 2.58 -0.03
C THR A 95 -4.67 4.00 -0.58
N GLY A 96 -4.37 4.96 0.29
CA GLY A 96 -4.12 6.34 -0.11
C GLY A 96 -2.93 6.45 -1.06
N PHE A 97 -1.82 5.79 -0.74
CA PHE A 97 -0.63 5.75 -1.59
C PHE A 97 -0.95 5.22 -3.01
N ILE A 98 -1.71 4.13 -3.11
CA ILE A 98 -2.10 3.57 -4.41
C ILE A 98 -2.93 4.58 -5.20
N ILE A 99 -3.98 5.15 -4.60
CA ILE A 99 -4.89 6.09 -5.29
C ILE A 99 -4.15 7.36 -5.72
N PHE A 100 -3.47 8.03 -4.80
CA PHE A 100 -2.77 9.28 -5.08
C PHE A 100 -1.55 9.07 -5.97
N GLY A 101 -0.82 7.97 -5.79
CA GLY A 101 0.33 7.62 -6.61
C GLY A 101 -0.06 7.34 -8.06
N LEU A 102 -1.14 6.60 -8.30
CA LEU A 102 -1.68 6.39 -9.65
C LEU A 102 -2.21 7.68 -10.26
N ALA A 103 -2.95 8.49 -9.50
CA ALA A 103 -3.45 9.78 -9.96
C ALA A 103 -2.31 10.74 -10.35
N TYR A 104 -1.18 10.67 -9.65
CA TYR A 104 0.03 11.42 -10.00
C TYR A 104 0.72 10.86 -11.26
N ALA A 105 0.83 9.54 -11.39
CA ALA A 105 1.60 8.92 -12.48
C ALA A 105 0.86 8.89 -13.82
N LEU A 106 -0.44 8.63 -13.82
CA LEU A 106 -1.23 8.40 -15.04
C LEU A 106 -1.24 9.58 -16.04
N PRO A 107 -1.37 10.85 -15.62
CA PRO A 107 -1.31 12.00 -16.54
C PRO A 107 0.03 12.09 -17.29
N GLY A 108 1.10 11.52 -16.73
CA GLY A 108 2.36 11.41 -17.44
C GLY A 108 2.25 10.58 -18.72
N PHE A 109 1.27 9.68 -18.84
CA PHE A 109 1.10 8.72 -19.94
C PHE A 109 -0.06 8.96 -20.90
N ALA A 110 -0.89 9.97 -20.66
CA ALA A 110 -1.92 10.42 -21.60
C ALA A 110 -1.31 11.34 -22.66
#